data_AF-V6JFP5-F1
#
_entry.id   AF-V6JFP5-F1
#
_cell.length_a   1.000
_cell.length_b   1.000
_cell.length_c   1.000
_cell.angle_alpha   90.00
_cell.angle_beta   90.00
_cell.angle_gamma   90.00
#
_symmetry.space_group_name_H-M   'P 1'
#
loop_
_entity.id
_entity.type
_entity.pdbx_description
1 polymer ?
#
loop_
_entity_poly.entity_id
_entity_poly.type
_entity_poly.pdbx_seq_one_letter_code
_entity_poly.pdbx_strand_id
1 'polypeptide(L)'
;MVGDVVPQAPGVVHGFVLVLGAVVEHVGWLAGAAGAVLIIWAASAAWWRRRAVRELERRARFELVPAVTFDPQMGDIGQAAARLDGARAAAGGVPKRAGAVRIRVWAGPESQLHYGWEGPERAASVLRMPGYRQVEVRPVDAARSASTQVRFEGVSPQAGGW
;
A
#
# COMPACT_ATOMS: atom_id res chain seq x y z
N MET A 1 -44.50 -66.77 34.49
CA MET A 1 -44.85 -65.40 34.09
C MET A 1 -43.64 -64.52 34.40
N VAL A 2 -42.77 -64.31 33.42
CA VAL A 2 -41.60 -63.44 33.53
C VAL A 2 -42.01 -62.14 32.84
N GLY A 3 -42.19 -61.07 33.61
CA GLY A 3 -42.49 -59.75 33.08
C GLY A 3 -41.19 -59.07 32.67
N ASP A 4 -41.03 -58.84 31.37
CA ASP A 4 -39.96 -58.02 30.82
C ASP A 4 -40.08 -56.59 31.35
N VAL A 5 -39.19 -56.21 32.27
CA VAL A 5 -38.95 -54.81 32.61
C VAL A 5 -37.95 -54.29 31.59
N VAL A 6 -38.46 -53.76 30.48
CA VAL A 6 -37.65 -52.94 29.57
C VAL A 6 -37.39 -51.62 30.31
N PRO A 7 -36.15 -51.27 30.66
CA PRO A 7 -35.86 -49.95 31.20
C PRO A 7 -36.10 -48.93 30.07
N GLN A 8 -37.17 -48.16 30.17
CA GLN A 8 -37.25 -46.92 29.39
C GLN A 8 -36.04 -46.09 29.78
N ALA A 9 -35.20 -45.73 28.81
CA ALA A 9 -34.05 -44.85 29.00
C ALA A 9 -34.48 -43.40 28.68
N PRO A 10 -35.01 -42.62 29.64
CA PRO A 10 -35.40 -41.23 29.39
C PRO A 10 -34.21 -40.29 29.21
N GLY A 11 -32.96 -40.75 29.39
CA GLY A 11 -31.79 -39.87 29.47
C GLY A 11 -31.23 -39.37 28.14
N VAL A 12 -31.30 -40.16 27.06
CA VAL A 12 -30.58 -39.84 25.82
C VAL A 12 -31.30 -38.74 25.03
N VAL A 13 -32.63 -38.82 24.93
CA VAL A 13 -33.44 -37.85 24.19
C VAL A 13 -33.49 -36.51 24.92
N HIS A 14 -33.59 -36.52 26.26
CA HIS A 14 -33.53 -35.29 27.06
C HIS A 14 -32.16 -34.62 27.01
N GLY A 15 -31.07 -35.39 27.10
CA GLY A 15 -29.71 -34.87 26.95
C GLY A 15 -29.46 -34.26 25.58
N PHE A 16 -29.97 -34.89 24.52
CA PHE A 16 -29.84 -34.39 23.15
C PHE A 16 -30.61 -33.08 22.94
N VAL A 17 -31.83 -32.96 23.48
CA VAL A 17 -32.65 -31.73 23.39
C VAL A 17 -32.02 -30.57 24.17
N LEU A 18 -31.41 -30.81 25.33
CA LEU A 18 -30.70 -29.78 26.11
C LEU A 18 -29.46 -29.25 25.38
N VAL A 19 -28.67 -30.14 24.77
CA VAL A 19 -27.48 -29.73 24.00
C VAL A 19 -27.88 -28.96 22.74
N LEU A 20 -28.92 -29.41 22.02
CA LEU A 20 -29.46 -28.69 20.86
C LEU A 20 -29.99 -27.30 21.24
N GLY A 21 -30.73 -27.19 22.34
CA GLY A 21 -31.22 -25.90 22.85
C GLY A 21 -30.08 -24.94 23.19
N ALA A 22 -29.05 -25.41 23.89
CA ALA A 22 -27.88 -24.61 24.22
C ALA A 22 -27.10 -24.16 22.98
N VAL A 23 -26.93 -25.04 21.98
CA VAL A 23 -26.29 -24.68 20.71
C VAL A 23 -27.11 -23.63 19.96
N VAL A 24 -28.43 -23.80 19.82
CA VAL A 24 -29.32 -22.84 19.15
C VAL A 24 -29.30 -21.47 19.85
N GLU A 25 -29.25 -21.45 21.18
CA GLU A 25 -29.14 -20.23 21.98
C GLU A 25 -27.83 -19.47 21.72
N HIS A 26 -26.72 -20.19 21.54
CA HIS A 26 -25.40 -19.59 21.31
C HIS A 26 -25.09 -19.31 19.84
N VAL A 27 -25.80 -19.94 18.88
CA VAL A 27 -25.63 -19.72 17.44
C VAL A 27 -25.86 -18.26 17.07
N GLY A 28 -26.86 -17.60 17.66
CA GLY A 28 -27.12 -16.17 17.42
C GLY A 28 -25.97 -15.28 17.88
N TRP A 29 -25.40 -15.56 19.05
CA TRP A 29 -24.26 -14.81 19.59
C TRP A 29 -22.98 -15.07 18.78
N LEU A 30 -22.72 -16.32 18.39
CA LEU A 30 -21.58 -16.67 17.54
C LEU A 30 -21.69 -16.06 16.14
N ALA A 31 -22.87 -16.07 15.53
CA ALA A 31 -23.11 -15.41 14.25
C ALA A 31 -22.94 -13.89 14.37
N GLY A 32 -23.43 -13.28 15.44
CA GLY A 32 -23.23 -11.86 15.74
C GLY A 32 -21.75 -11.51 15.93
N ALA A 33 -21.01 -12.31 16.69
CA ALA A 33 -19.58 -12.13 16.92
C ALA A 33 -18.78 -12.26 15.60
N ALA A 34 -19.08 -13.27 14.79
CA ALA A 34 -18.46 -13.45 13.47
C ALA A 34 -18.75 -12.25 12.54
N GLY A 35 -20.00 -11.77 12.53
CA GLY A 35 -20.39 -10.57 11.79
C GLY A 35 -19.63 -9.33 12.25
N ALA A 36 -19.51 -9.12 13.57
CA ALA A 36 -18.75 -8.00 14.13
C ALA A 36 -17.26 -8.07 13.73
N VAL A 37 -16.64 -9.25 13.79
CA VAL A 37 -15.26 -9.45 13.35
C VAL A 37 -15.09 -9.13 11.87
N LEU A 38 -16.01 -9.58 11.01
CA LEU A 38 -15.99 -9.28 9.57
C LEU A 38 -16.14 -7.78 9.30
N ILE A 39 -17.02 -7.09 10.02
CA ILE A 39 -17.21 -5.64 9.90
C ILE A 39 -15.94 -4.90 10.32
N ILE A 40 -15.34 -5.26 11.46
CA ILE A 40 -14.10 -4.65 11.96
C ILE A 40 -12.96 -4.88 10.96
N TRP A 41 -12.86 -6.10 10.42
CA TRP A 41 -11.85 -6.45 9.43
C TRP A 41 -12.05 -5.65 8.14
N ALA A 42 -13.26 -5.58 7.61
CA ALA A 42 -13.58 -4.82 6.40
C ALA A 42 -13.34 -3.32 6.58
N ALA A 43 -13.76 -2.75 7.72
CA ALA A 43 -13.53 -1.35 8.06
C ALA A 43 -12.03 -1.04 8.16
N SER A 44 -11.26 -1.91 8.82
CA SER A 44 -9.81 -1.81 8.92
C SER A 44 -9.16 -1.86 7.54
N ALA A 45 -9.50 -2.86 6.73
CA ALA A 45 -8.98 -3.00 5.37
C ALA A 45 -9.31 -1.79 4.49
N ALA A 46 -10.54 -1.28 4.57
CA ALA A 46 -10.95 -0.07 3.86
C ALA A 46 -10.17 1.17 4.32
N TRP A 47 -9.95 1.31 5.63
CA TRP A 47 -9.15 2.40 6.19
C TRP A 47 -7.69 2.35 5.72
N TRP A 48 -7.06 1.17 5.76
CA TRP A 48 -5.71 0.96 5.23
C TRP A 48 -5.61 1.27 3.73
N ARG A 49 -6.60 0.84 2.93
CA ARG A 49 -6.67 1.16 1.50
C ARG A 49 -6.80 2.66 1.26
N ARG A 50 -7.71 3.33 1.96
CA ARG A 50 -7.90 4.79 1.85
C ARG A 50 -6.65 5.55 2.26
N ARG A 51 -5.95 5.10 3.32
CA ARG A 51 -4.67 5.68 3.72
C ARG A 51 -3.61 5.50 2.65
N ALA A 52 -3.51 4.32 2.05
CA ALA A 52 -2.58 4.06 0.95
C ALA A 52 -2.86 4.97 -0.27
N VAL A 53 -4.12 5.17 -0.63
CA VAL A 53 -4.50 6.07 -1.74
C VAL A 53 -4.14 7.52 -1.42
N ARG A 54 -4.47 8.01 -0.23
CA ARG A 54 -4.12 9.38 0.20
C ARG A 54 -2.61 9.64 0.21
N GLU A 55 -1.82 8.66 0.65
CA GLU A 55 -0.36 8.75 0.65
C GLU A 55 0.24 8.65 -0.77
N LEU A 56 -0.46 8.02 -1.72
CA LEU A 56 -0.09 8.03 -3.14
C LEU A 56 -0.40 9.37 -3.82
N GLU A 57 -1.49 10.04 -3.41
CA GLU A 57 -1.84 11.39 -3.89
C GLU A 57 -0.84 12.45 -3.38
N ARG A 58 -0.30 12.27 -2.17
CA ARG A 58 0.69 13.16 -1.56
C ARG A 58 2.13 12.76 -1.85
N ARG A 59 2.47 12.61 -3.13
CA ARG A 59 3.86 12.38 -3.55
C ARG A 59 4.55 13.68 -3.89
N ALA A 60 5.68 13.92 -3.24
CA ALA A 60 6.55 15.04 -3.57
C ALA A 60 7.33 14.71 -4.85
N ARG A 61 7.41 15.70 -5.76
CA ARG A 61 8.07 15.58 -7.05
C ARG A 61 9.14 16.64 -7.17
N PHE A 62 10.32 16.20 -7.58
CA PHE A 62 11.47 17.06 -7.79
C PHE A 62 12.07 16.79 -9.17
N GLU A 63 12.39 17.86 -9.88
CA GLU A 63 13.11 17.85 -11.14
C GLU A 63 14.60 18.05 -10.86
N LEU A 64 15.41 17.29 -11.58
CA LEU A 64 16.86 17.30 -11.51
C LEU A 64 17.34 18.00 -12.78
N VAL A 65 17.95 19.17 -12.60
CA VAL A 65 18.53 19.95 -13.67
C VAL A 65 20.04 19.74 -13.63
N PRO A 66 20.61 18.91 -14.53
CA PRO A 66 22.04 18.72 -14.60
C PRO A 66 22.71 19.97 -15.20
N ALA A 67 23.90 20.30 -14.70
CA ALA A 67 24.77 21.25 -15.37
C ALA A 67 25.29 20.69 -16.71
N VAL A 68 25.67 21.58 -17.64
CA VAL A 68 26.21 21.20 -18.95
C VAL A 68 27.48 20.35 -18.85
N THR A 69 28.22 20.47 -17.74
CA THR A 69 29.45 19.73 -17.46
C THR A 69 29.24 18.53 -16.52
N PHE A 70 27.99 18.07 -16.37
CA PHE A 70 27.66 16.95 -15.50
C PHE A 70 28.31 15.65 -15.97
N ASP A 71 29.27 15.17 -15.19
CA ASP A 71 29.91 13.86 -15.36
C ASP A 71 30.09 13.21 -13.98
N PRO A 72 29.15 12.36 -13.53
CA PRO A 72 29.16 11.80 -12.19
C PRO A 72 30.24 10.73 -12.06
N GLN A 73 31.06 10.82 -11.01
CA GLN A 73 31.98 9.75 -10.69
C GLN A 73 31.23 8.57 -10.04
N MET A 74 31.76 7.35 -10.16
CA MET A 74 31.16 6.15 -9.56
C MET A 74 30.91 6.28 -8.04
N GLY A 75 31.76 7.03 -7.33
CA GLY A 75 31.55 7.34 -5.92
C GLY A 75 30.32 8.20 -5.66
N ASP A 76 30.05 9.19 -6.51
CA ASP A 76 28.88 10.05 -6.42
C ASP A 76 27.59 9.26 -6.69
N ILE A 77 27.64 8.33 -7.65
CA ILE A 77 26.53 7.41 -7.94
C ILE A 77 26.22 6.54 -6.72
N GLY A 78 27.24 5.98 -6.07
CA GLY A 78 27.09 5.16 -4.86
C GLY A 78 26.49 5.96 -3.70
N GLN A 79 26.94 7.20 -3.50
CA GLN A 79 26.40 8.07 -2.45
C GLN A 79 24.95 8.46 -2.73
N ALA A 80 24.60 8.76 -3.98
CA ALA A 80 23.23 9.02 -4.38
C ALA A 80 22.34 7.78 -4.17
N ALA A 81 22.81 6.59 -4.54
CA ALA A 81 22.10 5.34 -4.33
C ALA A 81 21.84 5.05 -2.84
N ALA A 82 22.86 5.22 -1.98
CA ALA A 82 22.72 5.04 -0.54
C ALA A 82 21.69 6.02 0.07
N ARG A 83 21.64 7.26 -0.41
CA ARG A 83 20.61 8.23 0.03
C ARG A 83 19.21 7.85 -0.43
N LEU A 84 19.05 7.35 -1.65
CA LEU A 84 17.76 6.88 -2.15
C LEU A 84 17.26 5.65 -1.38
N ASP A 85 18.16 4.78 -0.94
CA ASP A 85 17.82 3.67 -0.04
C ASP A 85 17.35 4.21 1.33
N GLY A 86 18.05 5.20 1.88
CA GLY A 86 17.65 5.91 3.08
C GLY A 86 16.30 6.65 2.98
N ALA A 87 15.93 7.13 1.80
CA ALA A 87 14.63 7.78 1.56
C ALA A 87 13.45 6.83 1.81
N ARG A 88 13.62 5.53 1.54
CA ARG A 88 12.63 4.51 1.87
C ARG A 88 12.50 4.32 3.38
N ALA A 89 13.61 4.30 4.11
CA ALA A 89 13.58 4.23 5.57
C ALA A 89 12.89 5.47 6.18
N ALA A 90 13.15 6.66 5.62
CA ALA A 90 12.52 7.92 6.01
C ALA A 90 10.99 7.95 5.73
N ALA A 91 10.50 7.16 4.77
CA ALA A 91 9.07 7.02 4.52
C ALA A 91 8.31 6.34 5.68
N GLY A 92 8.99 5.57 6.54
CA GLY A 92 8.42 4.93 7.72
C GLY A 92 7.36 3.85 7.40
N GLY A 93 6.30 3.78 8.19
CA GLY A 93 5.21 2.77 8.08
C GLY A 93 4.29 2.91 6.86
N VAL A 94 4.74 3.57 5.79
CA VAL A 94 3.98 3.71 4.54
C VAL A 94 3.99 2.35 3.79
N PRO A 95 2.86 1.93 3.18
CA PRO A 95 2.80 0.68 2.43
C PRO A 95 3.92 0.58 1.39
N LYS A 96 4.50 -0.61 1.18
CA LYS A 96 5.66 -0.84 0.29
C LYS A 96 5.52 -0.21 -1.11
N ARG A 97 4.30 -0.20 -1.68
CA ARG A 97 4.01 0.43 -2.98
C ARG A 97 4.02 1.97 -2.94
N ALA A 98 3.62 2.57 -1.81
CA ALA A 98 3.56 4.00 -1.62
C ALA A 98 4.89 4.59 -1.11
N GLY A 99 5.71 3.81 -0.41
CA GLY A 99 7.04 4.22 0.08
C GLY A 99 8.17 4.16 -0.96
N ALA A 100 7.91 3.62 -2.16
CA ALA A 100 8.91 3.51 -3.21
C ALA A 100 9.20 4.86 -3.87
N VAL A 101 10.49 5.19 -3.96
CA VAL A 101 11.01 6.28 -4.80
C VAL A 101 10.95 5.83 -6.28
N ARG A 102 10.55 6.74 -7.16
CA ARG A 102 10.47 6.53 -8.60
C ARG A 102 11.35 7.54 -9.30
N ILE A 103 12.14 7.07 -10.25
CA ILE A 103 12.88 7.93 -11.18
C ILE A 103 11.99 8.14 -12.39
N ARG A 104 11.76 9.40 -12.74
CA ARG A 104 11.00 9.79 -13.92
C ARG A 104 11.93 10.45 -14.92
N VAL A 105 11.71 10.12 -16.18
CA VAL A 105 12.37 10.74 -17.31
C VAL A 105 11.27 11.17 -18.27
N TRP A 106 11.29 12.42 -18.71
CA TRP A 106 10.32 12.93 -19.67
C TRP A 106 10.98 13.86 -20.68
N ALA A 107 10.42 13.88 -21.89
CA ALA A 107 10.82 14.84 -22.90
C ALA A 107 10.23 16.21 -22.57
N GLY A 108 11.09 17.22 -22.58
CA GLY A 108 10.71 18.62 -22.45
C GLY A 108 10.49 19.29 -23.80
N PRO A 109 10.05 20.56 -23.78
CA PRO A 109 10.14 21.40 -24.95
C PRO A 109 11.60 21.48 -25.41
N GLU A 110 11.82 21.58 -26.73
CA GLU A 110 13.17 21.67 -27.35
C GLU A 110 13.99 20.38 -27.35
N SER A 111 13.35 19.20 -27.29
CA SER A 111 14.05 17.89 -27.31
C SER A 111 15.01 17.67 -26.14
N GLN A 112 14.87 18.44 -25.06
CA GLN A 112 15.65 18.26 -23.84
C GLN A 112 15.05 17.12 -23.01
N LEU A 113 15.92 16.30 -22.42
CA LEU A 113 15.50 15.21 -21.56
C LEU A 113 15.54 15.68 -20.10
N HIS A 114 14.39 15.69 -19.45
CA HIS A 114 14.26 16.07 -18.05
C HIS A 114 14.23 14.84 -17.17
N TYR A 115 14.90 14.95 -16.03
CA TYR A 115 14.98 13.89 -15.03
C TYR A 115 14.30 14.36 -13.75
N GLY A 116 13.72 13.44 -13.00
CA GLY A 116 13.11 13.77 -11.72
C GLY A 116 12.97 12.58 -10.78
N TRP A 117 12.83 12.90 -9.51
CA TRP A 117 12.52 11.96 -8.44
C TRP A 117 11.11 12.21 -7.93
N GLU A 118 10.36 11.13 -7.79
CA GLU A 118 9.05 11.11 -7.17
C GLU A 118 9.09 10.18 -5.96
N GLY A 119 8.66 10.67 -4.80
CA GLY A 119 8.62 9.86 -3.58
C GLY A 119 7.58 10.34 -2.58
N PRO A 120 7.41 9.61 -1.47
CA PRO A 120 6.47 9.99 -0.42
C PRO A 120 6.85 11.34 0.19
N GLU A 121 5.85 12.16 0.52
CA GLU A 121 6.05 13.49 1.12
C GLU A 121 6.95 13.46 2.36
N ARG A 122 6.88 12.40 3.17
CA ARG A 122 7.74 12.21 4.35
C ARG A 122 9.23 12.09 4.03
N ALA A 123 9.56 11.63 2.83
CA ALA A 123 10.94 11.55 2.33
C ALA A 123 11.33 12.79 1.50
N ALA A 124 10.47 13.80 1.39
CA ALA A 124 10.72 14.98 0.57
C ALA A 124 11.99 15.73 0.98
N SER A 125 12.30 15.79 2.28
CA SER A 125 13.54 16.40 2.78
C SER A 125 14.79 15.69 2.27
N VAL A 126 14.78 14.36 2.23
CA VAL A 126 15.88 13.54 1.69
C VAL A 126 15.99 13.72 0.18
N LEU A 127 14.85 13.75 -0.52
CA LEU A 127 14.80 13.89 -1.98
C LEU A 127 15.14 15.31 -2.47
N ARG A 128 14.97 16.33 -1.62
CA ARG A 128 15.31 17.73 -1.94
C ARG A 128 16.81 17.98 -1.90
N MET A 129 17.57 17.14 -1.20
CA MET A 129 19.02 17.29 -1.13
C MET A 129 19.63 16.94 -2.48
N PRO A 130 20.48 17.82 -3.05
CA PRO A 130 21.21 17.49 -4.27
C PRO A 130 22.06 16.24 -4.04
N GLY A 131 21.73 15.18 -4.79
CA GLY A 131 22.46 13.91 -4.75
C GLY A 131 23.79 13.97 -5.47
N TYR A 132 23.96 14.95 -6.36
CA TYR A 132 25.17 15.19 -7.13
C TYR A 132 25.58 16.66 -7.03
N ARG A 133 26.89 16.93 -7.09
CA ARG A 133 27.47 18.27 -6.90
C ARG A 133 27.07 19.28 -7.98
N GLN A 134 26.76 18.80 -9.18
CA GLN A 134 26.43 19.59 -10.37
C GLN A 134 24.97 19.42 -10.83
N VAL A 135 24.09 18.97 -9.93
CA VAL A 135 22.66 18.81 -10.22
C VAL A 135 21.86 19.67 -9.27
N GLU A 136 21.06 20.57 -9.82
CA GLU A 136 20.10 21.34 -9.04
C GLU A 136 18.79 20.57 -8.90
N VAL A 137 18.19 20.64 -7.71
CA VAL A 137 16.91 20.00 -7.40
C VAL A 137 15.82 21.06 -7.32
N ARG A 138 14.87 21.04 -8.25
CA ARG A 138 13.75 21.99 -8.31
C ARG A 138 12.44 21.30 -7.94
N PRO A 139 11.58 21.89 -7.09
CA PRO A 139 10.24 21.35 -6.88
C PRO A 139 9.43 21.45 -8.17
N VAL A 140 8.78 20.36 -8.58
CA VAL A 140 7.86 20.39 -9.72
C VAL A 140 6.49 20.78 -9.22
N ASP A 141 5.94 21.88 -9.72
CA ASP A 141 4.55 22.24 -9.44
C ASP A 141 3.62 21.12 -9.87
N ALA A 142 2.78 20.65 -8.95
CA ALA A 142 1.87 19.52 -9.16
C ALA A 142 0.98 19.71 -10.41
N ALA A 143 0.65 20.96 -10.74
CA ALA A 143 -0.12 21.35 -11.93
C ALA A 143 0.61 21.04 -13.26
N ARG A 144 1.93 21.24 -13.33
CA ARG A 144 2.75 20.98 -14.53
C ARG A 144 3.01 19.48 -14.75
N SER A 145 2.93 18.67 -13.69
CA SER A 145 3.09 17.21 -13.79
C SER A 145 1.83 16.47 -14.26
N ALA A 146 0.64 17.04 -14.05
CA ALA A 146 -0.61 16.40 -14.43
C ALA A 146 -0.80 16.35 -15.96
N SER A 147 -0.19 17.28 -16.70
CA SER A 147 -0.27 17.38 -18.16
C SER A 147 0.59 16.36 -18.92
N THR A 148 1.47 15.61 -18.24
CA THR A 148 2.35 14.61 -18.87
C THR A 148 2.13 13.22 -18.26
N GLN A 149 0.87 12.84 -18.03
CA GLN A 149 0.54 11.42 -17.98
C GLN A 149 0.43 10.92 -19.41
N VAL A 150 1.46 10.23 -19.90
CA VAL A 150 1.35 9.39 -21.10
C VAL A 150 0.40 8.25 -20.74
N ARG A 151 -0.88 8.44 -21.03
CA ARG A 151 -1.87 7.38 -21.06
C ARG A 151 -1.63 6.62 -22.36
N PHE A 152 -1.16 5.38 -22.26
CA PHE A 152 -1.19 4.48 -23.40
C PHE A 152 -2.65 4.24 -23.75
N GLU A 153 -3.11 4.87 -24.83
CA GLU A 153 -4.46 4.70 -25.34
C GLU A 153 -4.61 3.24 -25.82
N GLY A 154 -5.60 2.53 -25.29
CA GLY A 154 -5.92 1.16 -25.73
C GLY A 154 -5.26 0.00 -24.96
N VAL A 155 -4.47 0.24 -23.90
CA VAL A 155 -3.86 -0.86 -23.13
C VAL A 155 -4.64 -1.11 -21.83
N SER A 156 -5.43 -2.18 -21.82
CA SER A 156 -6.07 -2.67 -20.58
C SER A 156 -4.98 -3.13 -19.59
N PRO A 157 -5.07 -2.76 -18.30
CA PRO A 157 -4.13 -3.26 -17.29
C PRO A 157 -4.19 -4.78 -17.29
N GLN A 158 -3.08 -5.46 -17.60
CA GLN A 158 -3.00 -6.90 -17.39
C GLN A 158 -3.14 -7.14 -15.89
N ALA A 159 -4.28 -7.72 -15.49
CA ALA A 159 -4.45 -8.27 -14.17
C ALA A 159 -3.40 -9.37 -14.01
N GLY A 160 -2.38 -9.09 -13.19
CA GLY A 160 -1.33 -10.04 -12.87
C GLY A 160 -1.95 -11.26 -12.20
N GLY A 161 -2.09 -12.34 -12.96
CA GLY A 161 -2.36 -13.68 -12.44
C GLY A 161 -1.13 -14.16 -11.69
N TRP A 162 -1.37 -14.56 -10.44
CA TRP A 162 -0.55 -15.53 -9.73
C TRP A 162 -1.34 -16.83 -9.70
#